data_AF-A0A0D0L0X6-F1
#
_entry.id   AF-A0A0D0L0X6-F1
#
_cell.length_a   1.000
_cell.length_b   1.000
_cell.length_c   1.000
_cell.angle_alpha   90.00
_cell.angle_beta   90.00
_cell.angle_gamma   90.00
#
_symmetry.space_group_name_H-M   'P 1'
#
loop_
_entity.id
_entity.type
_entity.pdbx_description
1 polymer ?
#
loop_
_entity_poly.entity_id
_entity_poly.type
_entity_poly.pdbx_seq_one_letter_code
_entity_poly.pdbx_strand_id
1 'polypeptide(L)'
;MAHTPPFPEPFDTHSAASLALQACDNIDSLHDVRLAYACIEQLVVPQHAGDSEDVHPIRTELSALMRLVNEELQRRIETTEATMQSLRLAVDKVSAAPC
;
A
#
# COMPACT_ATOMS: atom_id res chain seq x y z
N MET A 1 26.28 47.29 3.98
CA MET A 1 26.34 46.03 3.20
C MET A 1 25.09 45.25 3.54
N ALA A 2 24.05 45.31 2.69
CA ALA A 2 22.79 44.63 2.93
C ALA A 2 22.90 43.19 2.40
N HIS A 3 22.69 42.20 3.26
CA HIS A 3 22.65 40.79 2.88
C HIS A 3 21.26 40.46 2.34
N THR A 4 21.16 40.26 1.03
CA THR A 4 19.97 39.72 0.36
C THR A 4 19.80 38.26 0.79
N PRO A 5 18.66 37.86 1.40
CA PRO A 5 18.42 36.45 1.72
C PRO A 5 18.18 35.67 0.42
N PRO A 6 18.60 34.39 0.37
CA PRO A 6 18.41 33.55 -0.81
C PRO A 6 16.92 33.32 -1.06
N PHE A 7 16.55 33.37 -2.34
CA PHE A 7 15.22 33.12 -2.87
C PHE A 7 14.68 31.76 -2.37
N PRO A 8 13.41 31.65 -1.92
CA PRO A 8 12.86 30.39 -1.48
C PRO A 8 12.72 29.44 -2.69
N GLU A 9 13.27 28.23 -2.55
CA GLU A 9 13.15 27.16 -3.54
C GLU A 9 11.66 26.90 -3.85
N PRO A 10 11.29 26.73 -5.14
CA PRO A 10 9.90 26.59 -5.54
C PRO A 10 9.28 25.29 -5.00
N PHE A 11 8.00 25.36 -4.64
CA PHE A 11 7.20 24.20 -4.26
C PHE A 11 7.15 23.18 -5.40
N ASP A 12 7.68 21.98 -5.14
CA ASP A 12 7.66 20.89 -6.11
C ASP A 12 6.28 20.23 -6.17
N THR A 13 5.34 20.88 -6.86
CA THR A 13 4.03 20.33 -7.24
C THR A 13 4.15 18.94 -7.89
N HIS A 14 5.28 18.67 -8.54
CA HIS A 14 5.62 17.39 -9.14
C HIS A 14 5.80 16.27 -8.08
N SER A 15 6.30 16.61 -6.89
CA SER A 15 6.46 15.68 -5.76
C SER A 15 5.10 15.27 -5.18
N ALA A 16 4.19 16.23 -4.99
CA ALA A 16 2.84 15.93 -4.50
C ALA A 16 2.03 15.07 -5.50
N ALA A 17 2.13 15.37 -6.80
CA ALA A 17 1.50 14.55 -7.84
C ALA A 17 2.07 13.13 -7.90
N SER A 18 3.39 12.97 -7.73
CA SER A 18 4.05 11.66 -7.67
C SER A 18 3.57 10.83 -6.47
N LEU A 19 3.46 11.46 -5.29
CA LEU A 19 2.95 10.79 -4.08
C LEU A 19 1.48 10.38 -4.22
N ALA A 20 0.65 11.20 -4.88
CA ALA A 20 -0.74 10.85 -5.15
C ALA A 20 -0.86 9.66 -6.11
N LEU A 21 -0.03 9.61 -7.16
CA LEU A 21 0.04 8.47 -8.07
C LEU A 21 0.49 7.20 -7.33
N GLN A 22 1.53 7.30 -6.50
CA GLN A 22 1.98 6.18 -5.68
C GLN A 22 0.88 5.68 -4.72
N ALA A 23 0.07 6.58 -4.15
CA ALA A 23 -1.06 6.19 -3.32
C ALA A 23 -2.13 5.44 -4.11
N CYS A 24 -2.41 5.85 -5.35
CA CYS A 24 -3.31 5.12 -6.25
C CYS A 24 -2.76 3.72 -6.58
N ASP A 25 -1.49 3.60 -6.93
CA ASP A 25 -0.84 2.31 -7.21
C ASP A 25 -0.89 1.37 -6.00
N ASN A 26 -0.72 1.93 -4.79
CA ASN A 26 -0.85 1.18 -3.54
C ASN A 26 -2.29 0.66 -3.32
N ILE A 27 -3.32 1.46 -3.64
CA ILE A 27 -4.72 1.05 -3.55
C ILE A 27 -5.02 -0.09 -4.53
N ASP A 28 -4.57 0.03 -5.78
CA ASP A 28 -4.72 -1.03 -6.79
C ASP A 28 -4.03 -2.32 -6.33
N SER A 29 -2.85 -2.20 -5.73
CA SER A 29 -2.17 -3.34 -5.13
C SER A 29 -3.01 -3.96 -3.99
N LEU A 30 -3.63 -3.17 -3.12
CA LEU A 30 -4.50 -3.68 -2.05
C LEU A 30 -5.72 -4.42 -2.61
N HIS A 31 -6.23 -4.03 -3.77
CA HIS A 31 -7.28 -4.77 -4.47
C HIS A 31 -6.81 -6.18 -4.87
N ASP A 32 -5.56 -6.36 -5.32
CA ASP A 32 -5.00 -7.67 -5.65
C ASP A 32 -4.90 -8.58 -4.42
N VAL A 33 -4.50 -8.04 -3.26
CA VAL A 33 -4.45 -8.80 -2.00
C VAL A 33 -5.85 -9.22 -1.56
N ARG A 34 -6.83 -8.31 -1.65
CA ARG A 34 -8.23 -8.63 -1.36
C ARG A 34 -8.75 -9.73 -2.29
N LEU A 35 -8.39 -9.70 -3.57
CA LEU A 35 -8.74 -10.75 -4.54
C LEU A 35 -8.11 -12.08 -4.15
N ALA A 36 -6.84 -12.10 -3.76
CA ALA A 36 -6.16 -13.31 -3.29
C ALA A 36 -6.86 -13.91 -2.05
N TYR A 37 -7.26 -13.08 -1.08
CA TYR A 37 -8.05 -13.52 0.08
C TYR A 37 -9.41 -14.11 -0.35
N ALA A 38 -10.12 -13.49 -1.30
CA ALA A 38 -11.38 -14.01 -1.82
C ALA A 38 -11.22 -15.36 -2.55
N CYS A 39 -10.12 -15.55 -3.29
CA CYS A 39 -9.80 -16.83 -3.91
C CYS A 39 -9.52 -17.92 -2.86
N ILE A 40 -8.81 -17.59 -1.79
CA ILE A 40 -8.56 -18.52 -0.68
C ILE A 40 -9.89 -18.90 -0.01
N GLU A 41 -10.79 -17.93 0.20
CA GLU A 41 -12.13 -18.20 0.73
C GLU A 41 -12.89 -19.19 -0.18
N GLN A 42 -12.84 -19.04 -1.50
CA GLN A 42 -13.46 -19.96 -2.46
C GLN A 42 -12.84 -21.36 -2.48
N LEU A 43 -11.56 -21.51 -2.11
CA LEU A 43 -10.90 -22.83 -1.95
C LEU A 43 -11.27 -23.52 -0.64
N VAL A 44 -11.71 -22.77 0.37
CA VAL A 44 -12.11 -23.30 1.69
C VAL A 44 -13.62 -23.57 1.73
N VAL A 45 -14.42 -22.79 1.02
CA VAL A 45 -15.87 -23.01 0.91
C VAL A 45 -16.11 -24.22 0.00
N PRO A 46 -16.86 -25.25 0.45
CA PRO A 46 -17.22 -26.38 -0.40
C PRO A 46 -18.00 -25.88 -1.62
N GLN A 47 -17.44 -26.04 -2.83
CA GLN A 47 -18.17 -25.73 -4.04
C GLN A 47 -19.28 -26.78 -4.21
N HIS A 48 -20.54 -26.34 -4.36
CA HIS A 48 -21.65 -27.25 -4.62
C HIS A 48 -21.37 -27.99 -5.93
N ALA A 49 -21.34 -29.32 -5.84
CA ALA A 49 -20.96 -30.25 -6.90
C ALA A 49 -21.57 -29.89 -8.26
N GLY A 50 -20.70 -29.77 -9.26
CA GLY A 50 -21.09 -29.49 -10.64
C GLY A 50 -20.05 -29.97 -11.64
N ASP A 51 -18.85 -29.37 -11.68
CA ASP A 51 -17.93 -29.60 -12.81
C ASP A 51 -16.42 -29.37 -12.53
N SER A 52 -16.00 -29.13 -11.28
CA SER A 52 -14.58 -28.92 -10.97
C SER A 52 -14.01 -30.11 -10.19
N GLU A 53 -12.81 -30.57 -10.53
CA GLU A 53 -12.06 -31.46 -9.65
C GLU A 53 -12.03 -30.85 -8.25
N ASP A 54 -12.42 -31.65 -7.25
CA ASP A 54 -12.64 -31.24 -5.87
C ASP A 54 -11.28 -30.90 -5.21
N VAL A 55 -10.75 -29.70 -5.45
CA VAL A 55 -9.49 -29.24 -4.84
C VAL A 55 -9.75 -28.94 -3.37
N HIS A 56 -9.33 -29.86 -2.50
CA HIS A 56 -9.39 -29.70 -1.05
C HIS A 56 -8.01 -29.31 -0.53
N PRO A 57 -7.74 -28.02 -0.23
CA PRO A 57 -6.44 -27.61 0.26
C PRO A 57 -6.19 -28.20 1.65
N ILE A 58 -4.99 -28.74 1.87
CA ILE A 58 -4.62 -29.28 3.19
C ILE A 58 -4.16 -28.18 4.14
N ARG A 59 -4.25 -28.44 5.45
CA ARG A 59 -3.94 -27.46 6.51
C ARG A 59 -2.57 -26.79 6.33
N THR A 60 -1.56 -27.53 5.86
CA THR A 60 -0.21 -26.99 5.63
C THR A 60 -0.16 -26.03 4.45
N GLU A 61 -0.91 -26.28 3.38
CA GLU A 61 -1.01 -25.39 2.21
C GLU A 61 -1.73 -24.11 2.59
N LEU A 62 -2.86 -24.22 3.30
CA LEU A 62 -3.59 -23.07 3.85
C LEU A 62 -2.70 -22.24 4.79
N SER A 63 -1.93 -22.90 5.65
CA SER A 63 -1.00 -22.22 6.56
C SER A 63 0.14 -21.52 5.80
N ALA A 64 0.65 -22.11 4.73
CA ALA A 64 1.69 -21.50 3.90
C ALA A 64 1.16 -20.28 3.14
N LEU A 65 -0.04 -20.40 2.56
CA LEU A 65 -0.74 -19.30 1.89
C LEU A 65 -1.03 -18.16 2.86
N MET A 66 -1.65 -18.44 4.01
CA MET A 66 -1.96 -17.41 5.01
C MET A 66 -0.70 -16.71 5.51
N ARG A 67 0.40 -17.45 5.71
CA ARG A 67 1.69 -16.85 6.07
C ARG A 67 2.20 -15.90 4.98
N LEU A 68 2.18 -16.32 3.72
CA LEU A 68 2.62 -15.48 2.59
C LEU A 68 1.79 -14.19 2.51
N VAL A 69 0.46 -14.30 2.61
CA VAL A 69 -0.42 -13.14 2.53
C VAL A 69 -0.23 -12.21 3.72
N ASN A 70 -0.05 -12.74 4.93
CA ASN A 70 0.23 -11.93 6.11
C ASN A 70 1.57 -11.20 6.03
N GLU A 71 2.63 -11.87 5.54
CA GLU A 71 3.94 -11.25 5.34
C GLU A 71 3.87 -10.10 4.32
N GLU A 72 3.12 -10.29 3.24
CA GLU A 72 2.94 -9.24 2.22
C GLU A 72 2.07 -8.08 2.72
N LEU A 73 1.00 -8.36 3.45
CA LEU A 73 0.16 -7.33 4.05
C LEU A 73 0.97 -6.49 5.05
N GLN A 74 1.78 -7.12 5.88
CA GLN A 74 2.67 -6.44 6.83
C GLN A 74 3.65 -5.50 6.11
N ARG A 75 4.30 -5.98 5.04
CA ARG A 75 5.21 -5.17 4.21
C ARG A 75 4.53 -3.93 3.66
N ARG A 76 3.27 -4.06 3.22
CA ARG A 76 2.49 -2.93 2.67
C ARG A 76 2.06 -1.93 3.73
N ILE A 77 1.71 -2.40 4.92
CA ILE A 77 1.42 -1.52 6.07
C ILE A 77 2.66 -0.69 6.39
N GLU A 78 3.82 -1.32 6.55
CA GLU A 78 5.09 -0.64 6.84
C GLU A 78 5.45 0.38 5.76
N THR A 79 5.28 0.01 4.48
CA THR A 79 5.53 0.92 3.35
C THR A 79 4.58 2.12 3.40
N THR A 80 3.30 1.89 3.64
CA THR A 80 2.28 2.94 3.71
C THR A 80 2.53 3.88 4.89
N GLU A 81 2.88 3.34 6.06
CA GLU A 81 3.26 4.11 7.24
C GLU A 81 4.48 5.01 6.97
N ALA A 82 5.52 4.47 6.32
CA ALA A 82 6.70 5.24 5.94
C ALA A 82 6.35 6.37 4.95
N THR A 83 5.49 6.11 3.97
CA THR A 83 5.00 7.12 3.04
C THR A 83 4.19 8.21 3.74
N MET A 84 3.28 7.84 4.66
CA MET A 84 2.49 8.80 5.42
C MET A 84 3.36 9.67 6.34
N GLN A 85 4.37 9.09 6.99
CA GLN A 85 5.33 9.85 7.79
C GLN A 85 6.11 10.85 6.92
N SER A 86 6.56 10.42 5.74
CA SER A 86 7.27 11.27 4.79
C SER A 86 6.39 12.44 4.30
N LEU A 87 5.12 12.16 3.98
CA LEU A 87 4.15 13.18 3.60
C LEU A 87 3.90 14.18 4.73
N ARG A 88 3.72 13.70 5.97
CA ARG A 88 3.54 14.58 7.13
C ARG A 88 4.74 15.49 7.34
N LEU A 89 5.95 14.96 7.27
CA LEU A 89 7.17 15.76 7.37
C LEU A 89 7.28 16.81 6.26
N ALA A 90 6.83 16.49 5.05
CA ALA A 90 6.76 17.45 3.95
C ALA A 90 5.74 18.56 4.24
N VAL A 91 4.55 18.22 4.73
CA VAL A 91 3.50 19.19 5.10
C VAL A 91 3.93 20.07 6.28
N ASP A 92 4.58 19.52 7.29
CA ASP A 92 5.09 20.27 8.44
C ASP A 92 6.19 21.26 8.02
N LYS A 93 7.04 20.88 7.06
CA LYS A 93 8.02 21.81 6.45
C LYS A 93 7.32 22.96 5.71
N VAL A 94 6.21 22.67 5.03
CA VAL A 94 5.40 23.66 4.30
C VAL A 94 4.70 24.63 5.25
N SER A 95 4.17 24.15 6.38
CA SER A 95 3.45 24.98 7.35
C SER A 95 4.35 25.82 8.25
N ALA A 96 5.63 25.44 8.39
CA ALA A 96 6.64 26.20 9.12
C ALA A 96 7.30 27.32 8.30
N ALA A 97 6.98 27.46 7.00
CA ALA A 97 7.47 28.56 6.17
C ALA A 97 6.69 29.86 6.47
N PRO A 98 7.34 30.96 6.91
CA PRO A 98 6.65 32.21 7.21
C PRO A 98 6.14 32.89 5.94
N CYS A 99 4.93 33.45 6.01
CA CYS A 99 4.28 34.27 4.97
C CYS A 99 5.10 35.52 4.59
#